data_AF-A0A0Q8MQX4-F1
#
_entry.id   AF-A0A0Q8MQX4-F1
#
_cell.length_a   1.000
_cell.length_b   1.000
_cell.length_c   1.000
_cell.angle_alpha   90.00
_cell.angle_beta   90.00
_cell.angle_gamma   90.00
#
_symmetry.space_group_name_H-M   'P 1'
#
loop_
_entity.id
_entity.type
_entity.pdbx_description
1 polymer ?
#
loop_
_entity_poly.entity_id
_entity_poly.type
_entity_poly.pdbx_seq_one_letter_code
_entity_poly.pdbx_strand_id
1 'polypeptide(L)'
;MSYLSWGDNDHRFGPFLFARDRSYKRLEMVLDSGKGGGNRLRFGFYGVTFIIALPRIIKPYVGWVDLSGRDWAKPGPDGRQGYEEVDERSYGFTVFEGHMSVKLGRQTMDSSTTQSWGCFLPWTNWRYVRKSWYGLDGEHLRTDWESKDREVRFAAFRVQREFEETMPKAVFAFKDYDGEELTATTHIVEAEHRFGTGYFKWLSLFRPRRIRRSLDIQFSGETGKRKGSWKGGTIGHAINMERGELHEAAFRRYCAQNNMTFVGTAP
;
A
#
# COMPACT_ATOMS: atom_id res chain seq x y z
N MET A 1 -11.98 -22.34 28.29
CA MET A 1 -12.12 -20.87 28.20
C MET A 1 -11.22 -20.40 27.07
N SER A 2 -11.74 -19.74 26.03
CA SER A 2 -10.91 -19.25 24.91
C SER A 2 -9.91 -18.21 25.40
N TYR A 3 -8.62 -18.40 25.09
CA TYR A 3 -7.62 -17.37 25.35
C TYR A 3 -7.83 -16.20 24.39
N LEU A 4 -8.36 -15.07 24.89
CA LEU A 4 -8.45 -13.84 24.11
C LEU A 4 -7.08 -13.17 24.08
N SER A 5 -6.59 -12.73 22.93
CA SER A 5 -5.41 -11.87 22.84
C SER A 5 -5.59 -10.82 21.76
N TRP A 6 -5.04 -9.63 21.99
CA TRP A 6 -4.99 -8.55 21.00
C TRP A 6 -3.56 -8.06 20.77
N GLY A 7 -2.81 -7.77 21.84
CA GLY A 7 -1.41 -7.33 21.74
C GLY A 7 -0.74 -7.17 23.11
N ASP A 8 0.26 -6.29 23.18
CA ASP A 8 1.13 -6.17 24.36
C ASP A 8 0.50 -5.44 25.56
N ASN A 9 -0.62 -4.72 25.35
CA ASN A 9 -1.33 -3.94 26.37
C ASN A 9 -2.73 -4.52 26.68
N ASP A 10 -2.80 -5.84 26.85
CA ASP A 10 -4.05 -6.55 27.12
C ASP A 10 -4.43 -6.51 28.62
N HIS A 11 -5.55 -5.86 28.95
CA HIS A 11 -6.16 -5.89 30.27
C HIS A 11 -7.36 -6.86 30.25
N ARG A 12 -7.31 -7.90 31.08
CA ARG A 12 -8.31 -8.97 31.08
C ARG A 12 -9.16 -8.94 32.34
N PHE A 13 -10.46 -9.13 32.16
CA PHE A 13 -11.40 -9.28 33.26
C PHE A 13 -12.48 -10.29 32.85
N GLY A 14 -12.35 -11.53 33.35
CA GLY A 14 -13.27 -12.62 33.00
C GLY A 14 -13.32 -12.89 31.48
N PRO A 15 -14.51 -12.89 30.84
CA PRO A 15 -14.64 -13.09 29.40
C PRO A 15 -14.32 -11.84 28.57
N PHE A 16 -13.90 -10.74 29.21
CA PHE A 16 -13.63 -9.47 28.57
C PHE A 16 -12.13 -9.21 28.45
N LEU A 17 -11.73 -8.64 27.31
CA LEU A 17 -10.40 -8.10 27.07
C LEU A 17 -10.53 -6.66 26.61
N PHE A 18 -9.71 -5.81 27.20
CA PHE A 18 -9.58 -4.41 26.86
C PHE A 18 -8.13 -4.13 26.48
N ALA A 19 -7.91 -3.41 25.39
CA ALA A 19 -6.57 -2.99 24.99
C ALA A 19 -6.61 -1.56 24.43
N ARG A 20 -5.54 -0.80 24.68
CA ARG A 20 -5.38 0.56 24.16
C ARG A 20 -4.14 0.65 23.28
N ASP A 21 -4.36 1.12 22.06
CA ASP A 21 -3.35 1.35 21.04
C ASP A 21 -3.41 2.82 20.60
N ARG A 22 -2.26 3.50 20.62
CA ARG A 22 -2.15 4.91 20.21
C ARG A 22 -1.96 5.05 18.69
N SER A 23 -1.46 4.01 18.03
CA SER A 23 -1.09 4.03 16.61
C SER A 23 -2.26 3.61 15.73
N TYR A 24 -3.00 2.58 16.11
CA TYR A 24 -4.00 1.96 15.25
C TYR A 24 -5.43 2.45 15.55
N LYS A 25 -5.79 3.59 14.96
CA LYS A 25 -7.11 4.24 15.12
C LYS A 25 -8.11 3.76 14.07
N ARG A 26 -8.97 2.83 14.47
CA ARG A 26 -10.04 2.27 13.63
C ARG A 26 -11.42 2.38 14.28
N LEU A 27 -12.44 2.24 13.45
CA LEU A 27 -13.80 1.92 13.88
C LEU A 27 -14.09 0.48 13.42
N GLU A 28 -14.44 -0.42 14.33
CA GLU A 28 -14.80 -1.79 13.94
C GLU A 28 -15.84 -2.41 14.86
N MET A 29 -16.57 -3.36 14.28
CA MET A 29 -17.40 -4.32 14.99
C MET A 29 -17.33 -5.63 14.22
N VAL A 30 -16.73 -6.67 14.82
CA VAL A 30 -16.51 -7.96 14.15
C VAL A 30 -16.82 -9.11 15.09
N LEU A 31 -17.71 -10.00 14.66
CA LEU A 31 -17.95 -11.30 15.27
C LEU A 31 -17.13 -12.35 14.50
N ASP A 32 -16.23 -13.05 15.19
CA ASP A 32 -15.47 -14.15 14.61
C ASP A 32 -15.80 -15.50 15.28
N SER A 33 -15.74 -16.59 14.52
CA SER A 33 -15.97 -17.96 15.02
C SER A 33 -14.84 -18.49 15.90
N GLY A 34 -13.66 -17.85 15.85
CA GLY A 34 -12.47 -18.20 16.63
C GLY A 34 -11.81 -19.50 16.18
N LYS A 35 -10.50 -19.63 16.44
CA LYS A 35 -9.70 -20.84 16.17
C LYS A 35 -9.78 -21.86 17.32
N GLY A 36 -10.99 -22.30 17.65
CA GLY A 36 -11.21 -23.49 18.50
C GLY A 36 -11.78 -23.28 19.91
N GLY A 37 -11.80 -22.07 20.47
CA GLY A 37 -12.21 -21.84 21.87
C GLY A 37 -13.62 -21.30 22.13
N GLY A 38 -14.34 -20.90 21.07
CA GLY A 38 -15.57 -20.11 21.17
C GLY A 38 -15.51 -18.89 20.25
N ASN A 39 -16.61 -18.15 20.18
CA ASN A 39 -16.69 -16.96 19.36
C ASN A 39 -16.02 -15.77 20.05
N ARG A 40 -15.63 -14.76 19.27
CA ARG A 40 -15.20 -13.47 19.80
C ARG A 40 -15.99 -12.35 19.14
N LEU A 41 -16.50 -11.42 19.94
CA LEU A 41 -17.04 -10.17 19.43
C LEU A 41 -16.08 -9.06 19.79
N ARG A 42 -15.61 -8.35 18.78
CA ARG A 42 -14.59 -7.32 18.89
C ARG A 42 -15.16 -5.98 18.44
N PHE A 43 -14.97 -4.98 19.28
CA PHE A 43 -15.29 -3.60 19.03
C PHE A 43 -14.00 -2.80 19.08
N GLY A 44 -13.83 -1.90 18.12
CA GLY A 44 -12.72 -0.96 18.13
C GLY A 44 -13.23 0.43 17.85
N PHE A 45 -12.77 1.39 18.64
CA PHE A 45 -13.07 2.79 18.44
C PHE A 45 -11.86 3.64 18.81
N TYR A 46 -11.28 4.29 17.80
CA TYR A 46 -10.26 5.33 17.95
C TYR A 46 -9.08 4.96 18.86
N GLY A 47 -8.52 3.76 18.66
CA GLY A 47 -7.37 3.27 19.43
C GLY A 47 -7.75 2.53 20.72
N VAL A 48 -9.04 2.35 21.01
CA VAL A 48 -9.52 1.45 22.05
C VAL A 48 -10.06 0.19 21.40
N THR A 49 -9.68 -0.98 21.91
CA THR A 49 -10.18 -2.29 21.48
C THR A 49 -10.83 -2.99 22.68
N PHE A 50 -12.02 -3.51 22.48
CA PHE A 50 -12.76 -4.32 23.44
C PHE A 50 -13.16 -5.64 22.79
N ILE A 51 -12.85 -6.76 23.43
CA ILE A 51 -13.16 -8.10 22.93
C ILE A 51 -13.92 -8.86 24.00
N ILE A 52 -14.99 -9.52 23.58
CA ILE A 52 -15.84 -10.36 24.42
C ILE A 52 -15.72 -11.80 23.91
N ALA A 53 -15.35 -12.73 24.79
CA ALA A 53 -15.47 -14.15 24.53
C ALA A 53 -16.94 -14.54 24.63
N LEU A 54 -17.47 -15.13 23.56
CA LEU A 54 -18.86 -15.54 23.43
C LEU A 54 -18.96 -17.07 23.29
N PRO A 55 -20.11 -17.66 23.68
CA PRO A 55 -20.41 -19.04 23.33
C PRO A 55 -20.42 -19.22 21.80
N ARG A 56 -20.38 -20.47 21.34
CA ARG A 56 -20.24 -20.78 19.92
C ARG A 56 -21.51 -20.48 19.11
N ILE A 57 -21.70 -19.22 18.74
CA ILE A 57 -22.87 -18.71 17.97
C ILE A 57 -22.71 -19.01 16.47
N ILE A 58 -21.50 -18.82 15.94
CA ILE A 58 -21.17 -19.14 14.54
C ILE A 58 -20.06 -20.19 14.51
N LYS A 59 -20.24 -21.21 13.67
CA LYS A 59 -19.24 -22.28 13.49
C LYS A 59 -18.21 -21.85 12.44
N PRO A 60 -16.93 -22.26 12.59
CA PRO A 60 -15.96 -22.12 11.52
C PRO A 60 -16.44 -22.85 10.25
N TYR A 61 -15.88 -22.47 9.11
CA TYR A 61 -16.02 -23.26 7.90
C TYR A 61 -15.16 -24.52 8.04
N VAL A 62 -15.69 -25.64 7.57
CA VAL A 62 -14.99 -26.93 7.52
C VAL A 62 -15.23 -27.50 6.13
N GLY A 63 -14.16 -27.79 5.39
CA GLY A 63 -14.22 -28.35 4.05
C GLY A 63 -13.11 -29.38 3.84
N TRP A 64 -13.38 -30.38 3.00
CA TRP A 64 -12.36 -31.35 2.61
C TRP A 64 -11.60 -30.85 1.38
N VAL A 65 -10.28 -30.88 1.43
CA VAL A 65 -9.40 -30.63 0.30
C VAL A 65 -8.89 -31.96 -0.21
N ASP A 66 -9.37 -32.34 -1.39
CA ASP A 66 -8.91 -33.55 -2.08
C ASP A 66 -7.57 -33.30 -2.78
N LEU A 67 -6.61 -34.19 -2.52
CA LEU A 67 -5.28 -34.18 -3.10
C LEU A 67 -5.00 -35.44 -3.93
N SER A 68 -6.00 -36.28 -4.18
CA SER A 68 -5.86 -37.54 -4.93
C SER A 68 -5.22 -37.40 -6.32
N GLY A 69 -5.37 -36.24 -6.95
CA GLY A 69 -4.76 -35.91 -8.24
C GLY A 69 -3.33 -35.32 -8.15
N ARG A 70 -2.64 -35.44 -7.01
CA ARG A 70 -1.29 -34.90 -6.80
C ARG A 70 -0.30 -36.03 -6.53
N ASP A 71 0.77 -36.11 -7.32
CA ASP A 71 1.78 -37.18 -7.22
C ASP A 71 2.50 -37.25 -5.87
N TRP A 72 2.51 -36.15 -5.11
CA TRP A 72 3.14 -36.06 -3.79
C TRP A 72 2.20 -36.38 -2.63
N ALA A 73 0.89 -36.55 -2.88
CA ALA A 73 -0.09 -36.78 -1.83
C ALA A 73 -0.03 -38.24 -1.35
N LYS A 74 0.09 -38.43 -0.04
CA LYS A 74 0.07 -39.76 0.59
C LYS A 74 -1.29 -40.01 1.24
N PRO A 75 -1.81 -41.25 1.20
CA PRO A 75 -3.06 -41.58 1.87
C PRO A 75 -2.90 -41.44 3.39
N GLY A 76 -3.89 -40.83 4.02
CA GLY A 76 -4.00 -40.75 5.48
C GLY A 76 -4.42 -42.09 6.11
N PRO A 77 -4.58 -42.14 7.44
CA PRO A 77 -5.00 -43.34 8.17
C PRO A 77 -6.37 -43.92 7.72
N ASP A 78 -7.23 -43.08 7.13
CA ASP A 78 -8.55 -43.43 6.60
C ASP A 78 -8.52 -43.81 5.10
N GLY A 79 -7.33 -43.89 4.50
CA GLY A 79 -7.12 -44.22 3.09
C GLY A 79 -7.40 -43.07 2.11
N ARG A 80 -7.85 -41.90 2.60
CA ARG A 80 -8.11 -40.74 1.74
C ARG A 80 -6.84 -39.91 1.57
N GLN A 81 -6.68 -39.32 0.38
CA GLN A 81 -5.58 -38.41 0.08
C GLN A 81 -6.08 -36.96 0.14
N GLY A 82 -5.86 -36.29 1.26
CA GLY A 82 -6.36 -34.94 1.47
C GLY A 82 -6.27 -34.49 2.92
N TYR A 83 -6.88 -33.35 3.21
CA TYR A 83 -6.97 -32.81 4.57
C TYR A 83 -8.27 -32.05 4.79
N GLU A 84 -8.67 -31.95 6.05
CA GLU A 84 -9.76 -31.06 6.47
C GLU A 84 -9.21 -29.64 6.64
N GLU A 85 -9.75 -28.71 5.86
CA GLU A 85 -9.47 -27.29 5.95
C GLU A 85 -10.51 -26.63 6.86
N VAL A 86 -10.02 -25.95 7.90
CA VAL A 86 -10.85 -25.25 8.88
C VAL A 86 -10.53 -23.77 8.84
N ASP A 87 -11.49 -22.97 8.38
CA ASP A 87 -11.36 -21.52 8.28
C ASP A 87 -12.24 -20.78 9.26
N GLU A 88 -11.75 -19.63 9.72
CA GLU A 88 -12.55 -18.72 10.53
C GLU A 88 -13.69 -18.13 9.68
N ARG A 89 -14.89 -18.04 10.28
CA ARG A 89 -15.96 -17.21 9.75
C ARG A 89 -16.01 -15.91 10.54
N SER A 90 -16.09 -14.80 9.82
CA SER A 90 -16.13 -13.47 10.38
C SER A 90 -17.26 -12.65 9.75
N TYR A 91 -18.00 -11.93 10.59
CA TYR A 91 -19.07 -11.03 10.17
C TYR A 91 -18.92 -9.68 10.84
N GLY A 92 -19.11 -8.61 10.08
CA GLY A 92 -19.05 -7.25 10.60
C GLY A 92 -18.27 -6.32 9.68
N PHE A 93 -17.76 -5.23 10.23
CA PHE A 93 -17.06 -4.23 9.45
C PHE A 93 -15.87 -3.61 10.20
N THR A 94 -14.92 -3.09 9.42
CA THR A 94 -13.79 -2.32 9.88
C THR A 94 -13.61 -1.12 8.96
N VAL A 95 -13.45 0.07 9.55
CA VAL A 95 -13.05 1.30 8.86
C VAL A 95 -11.70 1.74 9.41
N PHE A 96 -10.71 1.78 8.53
CA PHE A 96 -9.34 2.17 8.86
C PHE A 96 -8.73 2.95 7.68
N GLU A 97 -8.10 4.09 7.97
CA GLU A 97 -7.45 4.96 6.97
C GLU A 97 -8.29 5.28 5.73
N GLY A 98 -9.61 5.41 5.91
CA GLY A 98 -10.53 5.72 4.82
C GLY A 98 -10.92 4.51 3.95
N HIS A 99 -10.45 3.31 4.28
CA HIS A 99 -10.94 2.07 3.69
C HIS A 99 -11.97 1.40 4.61
N MET A 100 -13.10 0.99 4.04
CA MET A 100 -14.11 0.17 4.71
C MET A 100 -13.99 -1.26 4.20
N SER A 101 -13.88 -2.21 5.11
CA SER A 101 -13.96 -3.64 4.85
C SER A 101 -15.16 -4.23 5.58
N VAL A 102 -15.93 -5.04 4.90
CA VAL A 102 -17.08 -5.78 5.42
C VAL A 102 -16.77 -7.25 5.30
N LYS A 103 -16.81 -7.95 6.43
CA LYS A 103 -16.63 -9.40 6.51
C LYS A 103 -17.99 -10.07 6.41
N LEU A 104 -18.10 -11.07 5.52
CA LEU A 104 -19.37 -11.68 5.14
C LEU A 104 -19.39 -13.21 5.37
N GLY A 105 -18.34 -13.78 5.96
CA GLY A 105 -18.24 -15.22 6.17
C GLY A 105 -16.80 -15.72 6.20
N ARG A 106 -16.51 -16.75 5.39
CA ARG A 106 -15.23 -17.49 5.37
C ARG A 106 -14.03 -16.57 5.12
N GLN A 107 -12.98 -16.67 5.93
CA GLN A 107 -11.73 -15.89 5.80
C GLN A 107 -10.55 -16.84 5.54
N THR A 108 -10.03 -16.85 4.30
CA THR A 108 -9.07 -17.88 3.82
C THR A 108 -7.68 -17.33 3.49
N MET A 109 -7.49 -16.00 3.56
CA MET A 109 -6.30 -15.31 3.02
C MET A 109 -6.10 -15.48 1.49
N ASP A 110 -7.13 -15.96 0.80
CA ASP A 110 -7.19 -16.09 -0.66
C ASP A 110 -8.37 -15.28 -1.19
N SER A 111 -8.12 -14.40 -2.16
CA SER A 111 -9.13 -13.50 -2.73
C SER A 111 -10.25 -14.22 -3.47
N SER A 112 -10.03 -15.45 -3.93
CA SER A 112 -11.03 -16.25 -4.65
C SER A 112 -12.06 -16.89 -3.72
N THR A 113 -11.69 -17.12 -2.46
CA THR A 113 -12.49 -17.88 -1.47
C THR A 113 -12.85 -17.05 -0.24
N THR A 114 -12.14 -15.96 0.04
CA THR A 114 -12.45 -15.05 1.14
C THR A 114 -13.74 -14.29 0.86
N GLN A 115 -14.69 -14.42 1.77
CA GLN A 115 -15.99 -13.74 1.70
C GLN A 115 -15.86 -12.39 2.41
N SER A 116 -15.39 -11.40 1.66
CA SER A 116 -15.32 -10.02 2.11
C SER A 116 -15.62 -9.06 0.97
N TRP A 117 -16.10 -7.87 1.32
CA TRP A 117 -16.24 -6.77 0.40
C TRP A 117 -15.54 -5.55 1.00
N GLY A 118 -14.98 -4.68 0.17
CA GLY A 118 -14.36 -3.46 0.66
C GLY A 118 -14.40 -2.36 -0.37
N CYS A 119 -14.34 -1.13 0.13
CA CYS A 119 -14.20 0.04 -0.71
C CYS A 119 -13.47 1.16 0.03
N PHE A 120 -12.83 2.05 -0.72
CA PHE A 120 -12.36 3.31 -0.16
C PHE A 120 -13.52 4.30 -0.06
N LEU A 121 -13.68 4.93 1.10
CA LEU A 121 -14.73 5.91 1.36
C LEU A 121 -14.49 7.17 0.51
N PRO A 122 -15.46 7.59 -0.32
CA PRO A 122 -15.22 8.63 -1.31
C PRO A 122 -14.88 10.00 -0.71
N TRP A 123 -15.30 10.27 0.53
CA TRP A 123 -14.98 11.50 1.27
C TRP A 123 -13.65 11.47 2.04
N THR A 124 -12.87 10.39 1.95
CA THR A 124 -11.52 10.31 2.56
C THR A 124 -10.40 10.29 1.52
N ASN A 125 -10.73 10.16 0.24
CA ASN A 125 -9.78 9.99 -0.84
C ASN A 125 -9.29 11.31 -1.44
N TRP A 126 -8.11 11.26 -2.06
CA TRP A 126 -7.58 12.32 -2.92
C TRP A 126 -7.63 11.83 -4.36
N ARG A 127 -8.39 12.53 -5.21
CA ARG A 127 -8.47 12.24 -6.64
C ARG A 127 -7.31 12.89 -7.37
N TYR A 128 -6.69 12.15 -8.29
CA TYR A 128 -5.74 12.70 -9.25
C TYR A 128 -6.46 13.68 -10.19
N VAL A 129 -5.77 14.73 -10.61
CA VAL A 129 -6.33 15.76 -11.52
C VAL A 129 -5.46 15.96 -12.74
N ARG A 130 -4.14 16.05 -12.53
CA ARG A 130 -3.18 16.25 -13.61
C ARG A 130 -1.77 15.84 -13.22
N LYS A 131 -0.94 15.58 -14.22
CA LYS A 131 0.51 15.41 -14.15
C LYS A 131 1.13 16.38 -15.13
N SER A 132 2.15 17.10 -14.70
CA SER A 132 2.89 18.04 -15.54
C SER A 132 4.37 17.72 -15.48
N TRP A 133 5.07 17.93 -16.59
CA TRP A 133 6.51 17.72 -16.71
C TRP A 133 7.19 19.07 -16.93
N TYR A 134 8.39 19.20 -16.36
CA TYR A 134 9.21 20.39 -16.47
C TYR A 134 10.58 20.01 -17.04
N GLY A 135 11.15 20.95 -17.80
CA GLY A 135 12.47 20.79 -18.39
C GLY A 135 13.59 21.24 -17.46
N LEU A 136 14.78 21.40 -18.04
CA LEU A 136 16.05 21.53 -17.30
C LEU A 136 16.12 22.80 -16.46
N ASP A 137 15.53 23.89 -16.98
CA ASP A 137 15.50 25.21 -16.33
C ASP A 137 14.21 25.42 -15.54
N GLY A 138 13.40 24.36 -15.38
CA GLY A 138 12.11 24.41 -14.70
C GLY A 138 10.98 25.00 -15.55
N GLU A 139 11.19 25.15 -16.86
CA GLU A 139 10.16 25.51 -17.82
C GLU A 139 9.11 24.41 -17.95
N HIS A 140 7.85 24.79 -18.16
CA HIS A 140 6.76 23.83 -18.32
C HIS A 140 6.79 23.22 -19.73
N LEU A 141 6.82 21.88 -19.81
CA LEU A 141 6.85 21.18 -21.09
C LEU A 141 5.45 20.69 -21.51
N ARG A 142 4.73 20.06 -20.59
CA ARG A 142 3.47 19.38 -20.89
C ARG A 142 2.62 19.20 -19.63
N THR A 143 1.29 19.21 -19.80
CA THR A 143 0.34 18.78 -18.78
C THR A 143 -0.65 17.78 -19.37
N ASP A 144 -0.79 16.65 -18.70
CA ASP A 144 -1.84 15.67 -18.95
C ASP A 144 -2.90 15.77 -17.86
N TRP A 145 -4.17 15.90 -18.27
CA TRP A 145 -5.32 15.95 -17.38
C TRP A 145 -5.97 14.57 -17.22
N GLU A 146 -6.57 14.33 -16.06
CA GLU A 146 -7.40 13.13 -15.84
C GLU A 146 -8.58 13.10 -16.83
N SER A 147 -8.69 12.03 -17.62
CA SER A 147 -9.84 11.77 -18.49
C SER A 147 -10.83 10.80 -17.82
N LYS A 148 -12.13 10.99 -18.11
CA LYS A 148 -13.18 10.02 -17.75
C LYS A 148 -13.29 8.89 -18.77
N ASP A 149 -12.77 9.10 -19.97
CA ASP A 149 -12.83 8.13 -21.05
C ASP A 149 -11.88 6.96 -20.76
N ARG A 150 -12.42 5.73 -20.84
CA ARG A 150 -11.70 4.50 -20.50
C ARG A 150 -10.59 4.19 -21.51
N GLU A 151 -10.84 4.40 -22.81
CA GLU A 151 -9.86 4.14 -23.87
C GLU A 151 -8.72 5.14 -23.77
N VAL A 152 -9.04 6.42 -23.56
CA VAL A 152 -8.03 7.46 -23.34
C VAL A 152 -7.17 7.13 -22.12
N ARG A 153 -7.76 6.65 -21.02
CA ARG A 153 -7.00 6.25 -19.82
C ARG A 153 -6.05 5.07 -20.07
N PHE A 154 -6.46 4.09 -20.86
CA PHE A 154 -5.58 2.97 -21.22
C PHE A 154 -4.45 3.41 -22.15
N ALA A 155 -4.74 4.27 -23.13
CA ALA A 155 -3.72 4.81 -24.04
C ALA A 155 -2.77 5.80 -23.34
N ALA A 156 -3.26 6.56 -22.35
CA ALA A 156 -2.50 7.61 -21.67
C ALA A 156 -1.20 7.10 -21.06
N PHE A 157 -1.17 5.88 -20.51
CA PHE A 157 0.06 5.30 -19.97
C PHE A 157 1.16 5.19 -21.03
N ARG A 158 0.82 4.70 -22.23
CA ARG A 158 1.79 4.57 -23.34
C ARG A 158 2.26 5.94 -23.82
N VAL A 159 1.34 6.86 -24.04
CA VAL A 159 1.66 8.23 -24.50
C VAL A 159 2.54 8.97 -23.49
N GLN A 160 2.30 8.77 -22.19
CA GLN A 160 3.12 9.34 -21.12
C GLN A 160 4.53 8.77 -21.15
N ARG A 161 4.66 7.44 -21.30
CA ARG A 161 5.96 6.79 -21.41
C ARG A 161 6.75 7.25 -22.64
N GLU A 162 6.12 7.31 -23.80
CA GLU A 162 6.75 7.78 -25.05
C GLU A 162 7.23 9.24 -24.91
N PHE A 163 6.46 10.07 -24.21
CA PHE A 163 6.88 11.44 -23.90
C PHE A 163 8.04 11.49 -22.88
N GLU A 164 7.97 10.69 -21.82
CA GLU A 164 9.04 10.58 -20.82
C GLU A 164 10.33 10.04 -21.43
N GLU A 165 10.29 9.24 -22.49
CA GLU A 165 11.48 8.77 -23.21
C GLU A 165 12.15 9.87 -24.05
N THR A 166 11.37 10.81 -24.57
CA THR A 166 11.84 11.84 -25.51
C THR A 166 12.10 13.22 -24.88
N MET A 167 11.59 13.46 -23.67
CA MET A 167 11.78 14.74 -22.98
C MET A 167 13.25 14.97 -22.59
N PRO A 168 13.69 16.25 -22.49
CA PRO A 168 15.00 16.59 -21.94
C PRO A 168 15.14 16.10 -20.49
N LYS A 169 16.29 15.50 -20.17
CA LYS A 169 16.62 15.00 -18.82
C LYS A 169 17.99 15.47 -18.40
N ALA A 170 18.15 15.78 -17.12
CA ALA A 170 19.46 16.10 -16.56
C ALA A 170 20.14 14.81 -16.10
N VAL A 171 21.39 14.60 -16.53
CA VAL A 171 22.19 13.43 -16.13
C VAL A 171 23.29 13.90 -15.18
N PHE A 172 23.47 13.18 -14.09
CA PHE A 172 24.50 13.48 -13.09
C PHE A 172 25.37 12.26 -12.83
N ALA A 173 26.68 12.46 -12.78
CA ALA A 173 27.61 11.46 -12.28
C ALA A 173 27.66 11.52 -10.75
N PHE A 174 27.65 10.36 -10.11
CA PHE A 174 27.77 10.22 -8.67
C PHE A 174 28.50 8.93 -8.29
N LYS A 175 29.00 8.88 -7.06
CA LYS A 175 29.51 7.65 -6.44
C LYS A 175 28.46 7.10 -5.49
N ASP A 176 28.10 5.84 -5.67
CA ASP A 176 27.24 5.15 -4.72
C ASP A 176 27.96 4.93 -3.37
N TYR A 177 27.25 4.39 -2.38
CA TYR A 177 27.75 4.12 -1.03
C TYR A 177 29.03 3.27 -1.00
N ASP A 178 29.23 2.38 -1.97
CA ASP A 178 30.41 1.52 -2.11
C ASP A 178 31.54 2.16 -2.94
N GLY A 179 31.34 3.38 -3.45
CA GLY A 179 32.30 4.11 -4.27
C GLY A 179 32.20 3.84 -5.77
N GLU A 180 31.27 2.99 -6.22
CA GLU A 180 31.05 2.73 -7.65
C GLU A 180 30.52 3.99 -8.36
N GLU A 181 31.12 4.33 -9.50
CA GLU A 181 30.72 5.48 -10.31
C GLU A 181 29.55 5.11 -11.22
N LEU A 182 28.42 5.78 -11.01
CA LEU A 182 27.17 5.59 -11.74
C LEU A 182 26.62 6.92 -12.23
N THR A 183 25.64 6.85 -13.14
CA THR A 183 24.91 8.01 -13.62
C THR A 183 23.45 7.95 -13.19
N ALA A 184 22.90 9.12 -12.88
CA ALA A 184 21.51 9.31 -12.51
C ALA A 184 20.84 10.23 -13.52
N THR A 185 19.86 9.70 -14.24
CA THR A 185 19.03 10.44 -15.18
C THR A 185 17.81 10.95 -14.45
N THR A 186 17.55 12.26 -14.51
CA THR A 186 16.52 12.89 -13.68
C THR A 186 15.54 13.72 -14.48
N HIS A 187 14.28 13.75 -14.03
CA HIS A 187 13.28 14.65 -14.54
C HIS A 187 12.30 15.13 -13.49
N ILE A 188 11.70 16.31 -13.72
CA ILE A 188 10.79 16.95 -12.78
C ILE A 188 9.35 16.67 -13.18
N VAL A 189 8.57 16.17 -12.22
CA VAL A 189 7.15 15.88 -12.37
C VAL A 189 6.37 16.62 -11.29
N GLU A 190 5.21 17.16 -11.64
CA GLU A 190 4.25 17.71 -10.68
C GLU A 190 2.88 17.05 -10.84
N ALA A 191 2.33 16.54 -9.74
CA ALA A 191 1.00 15.98 -9.70
C ALA A 191 0.06 16.81 -8.82
N GLU A 192 -1.12 17.14 -9.36
CA GLU A 192 -2.19 17.77 -8.60
C GLU A 192 -3.23 16.73 -8.18
N HIS A 193 -3.60 16.78 -6.91
CA HIS A 193 -4.70 16.00 -6.35
C HIS A 193 -5.70 16.91 -5.62
N ARG A 194 -6.98 16.54 -5.68
CA ARG A 194 -8.07 17.25 -4.98
C ARG A 194 -8.82 16.30 -4.05
N PHE A 195 -9.35 16.83 -2.95
CA PHE A 195 -10.02 16.00 -1.96
C PHE A 195 -11.44 15.57 -2.39
N GLY A 196 -11.80 14.32 -2.13
CA GLY A 196 -13.07 13.72 -2.47
C GLY A 196 -13.13 13.09 -3.86
N THR A 197 -13.88 11.99 -4.00
CA THR A 197 -14.17 11.31 -5.28
C THR A 197 -15.69 11.19 -5.51
N GLY A 198 -16.11 10.86 -6.74
CA GLY A 198 -17.53 10.68 -7.08
C GLY A 198 -18.41 11.90 -6.73
N TYR A 199 -19.52 11.66 -6.02
CA TYR A 199 -20.42 12.71 -5.53
C TYR A 199 -19.80 13.59 -4.43
N PHE A 200 -18.67 13.21 -3.84
CA PHE A 200 -18.00 13.93 -2.75
C PHE A 200 -16.90 14.88 -3.25
N LYS A 201 -16.79 15.10 -4.56
CA LYS A 201 -15.80 16.03 -5.15
C LYS A 201 -15.90 17.45 -4.61
N TRP A 202 -17.09 17.89 -4.20
CA TRP A 202 -17.32 19.22 -3.61
C TRP A 202 -16.54 19.43 -2.30
N LEU A 203 -16.13 18.36 -1.60
CA LEU A 203 -15.28 18.46 -0.42
C LEU A 203 -13.91 19.10 -0.72
N SER A 204 -13.47 19.14 -1.99
CA SER A 204 -12.27 19.90 -2.38
C SER A 204 -12.41 21.41 -2.21
N LEU A 205 -13.62 21.94 -1.96
CA LEU A 205 -13.80 23.36 -1.62
C LEU A 205 -13.34 23.67 -0.19
N PHE A 206 -13.35 22.67 0.69
CA PHE A 206 -12.99 22.82 2.11
C PHE A 206 -11.55 22.40 2.40
N ARG A 207 -10.79 21.94 1.40
CA ARG A 207 -9.40 21.52 1.57
C ARG A 207 -8.53 22.04 0.43
N PRO A 208 -7.31 22.52 0.72
CA PRO A 208 -6.40 22.96 -0.32
C PRO A 208 -6.03 21.80 -1.26
N ARG A 209 -5.81 22.13 -2.53
CA ARG A 209 -5.25 21.18 -3.51
C ARG A 209 -3.88 20.69 -3.06
N ARG A 210 -3.62 19.40 -3.21
CA ARG A 210 -2.30 18.80 -3.00
C ARG A 210 -1.53 18.86 -4.30
N ILE A 211 -0.61 19.80 -4.41
CA ILE A 211 0.34 19.88 -5.51
C ILE A 211 1.66 19.34 -4.97
N ARG A 212 2.18 18.28 -5.59
CA ARG A 212 3.45 17.65 -5.22
C ARG A 212 4.35 17.68 -6.43
N ARG A 213 5.47 18.38 -6.32
CA ARG A 213 6.57 18.34 -7.28
C ARG A 213 7.63 17.37 -6.80
N SER A 214 8.06 16.49 -7.68
CA SER A 214 9.05 15.46 -7.39
C SER A 214 10.10 15.39 -8.47
N LEU A 215 11.34 15.13 -8.05
CA LEU A 215 12.42 14.71 -8.93
C LEU A 215 12.34 13.19 -9.05
N ASP A 216 12.06 12.71 -10.24
CA ASP A 216 12.19 11.30 -10.59
C ASP A 216 13.65 11.04 -10.99
N ILE A 217 14.23 9.98 -10.45
CA ILE A 217 15.66 9.63 -10.55
C ILE A 217 15.73 8.18 -11.04
N GLN A 218 16.34 7.99 -12.20
CA GLN A 218 16.64 6.68 -12.76
C GLN A 218 18.15 6.45 -12.72
N PHE A 219 18.60 5.39 -12.06
CA PHE A 219 20.02 5.06 -11.98
C PHE A 219 20.42 4.17 -13.16
N SER A 220 21.67 4.30 -13.61
CA SER A 220 22.27 3.43 -14.64
C SER A 220 22.52 2.00 -14.15
N GLY A 221 22.57 1.80 -12.84
CA GLY A 221 22.76 0.51 -12.18
C GLY A 221 22.00 0.43 -10.86
N GLU A 222 22.03 -0.74 -10.22
CA GLU A 222 21.47 -0.91 -8.88
C GLU A 222 22.29 -0.11 -7.86
N THR A 223 21.60 0.60 -6.96
CA THR A 223 22.22 1.48 -5.96
C THR A 223 21.79 1.18 -4.52
N GLY A 224 22.65 1.49 -3.56
CA GLY A 224 22.35 1.51 -2.12
C GLY A 224 22.91 0.33 -1.31
N LYS A 225 22.80 0.43 0.03
CA LYS A 225 23.49 -0.43 1.01
C LYS A 225 23.23 -1.94 0.93
N ARG A 226 22.24 -2.39 0.15
CA ARG A 226 21.88 -3.81 -0.02
C ARG A 226 21.86 -4.23 -1.49
N LYS A 227 22.67 -3.57 -2.33
CA LYS A 227 22.87 -3.93 -3.73
C LYS A 227 23.18 -5.42 -3.90
N GLY A 228 22.58 -6.07 -4.89
CA GLY A 228 22.71 -7.51 -5.17
C GLY A 228 21.85 -8.42 -4.28
N SER A 229 21.09 -7.87 -3.32
CA SER A 229 20.14 -8.63 -2.52
C SER A 229 18.76 -8.58 -3.17
N TRP A 230 18.07 -9.72 -3.26
CA TRP A 230 16.68 -9.74 -3.74
C TRP A 230 15.70 -8.91 -2.89
N LYS A 231 16.09 -8.50 -1.67
CA LYS A 231 15.33 -7.59 -0.78
C LYS A 231 15.93 -6.18 -0.70
N GLY A 232 16.91 -5.86 -1.54
CA GLY A 232 17.74 -4.67 -1.43
C GLY A 232 18.03 -4.02 -2.77
N GLY A 233 18.66 -2.85 -2.70
CA GLY A 233 19.00 -2.04 -3.87
C GLY A 233 17.82 -1.30 -4.48
N THR A 234 18.11 -0.28 -5.28
CA THR A 234 17.13 0.36 -6.15
C THR A 234 17.73 0.79 -7.48
N ILE A 235 16.95 0.69 -8.55
CA ILE A 235 17.29 1.19 -9.89
C ILE A 235 16.60 2.52 -10.21
N GLY A 236 15.66 2.95 -9.36
CA GLY A 236 14.94 4.21 -9.54
C GLY A 236 14.29 4.69 -8.24
N HIS A 237 14.18 5.99 -8.08
CA HIS A 237 13.61 6.61 -6.88
C HIS A 237 13.03 7.97 -7.23
N ALA A 238 12.09 8.46 -6.44
CA ALA A 238 11.56 9.80 -6.56
C ALA A 238 11.58 10.51 -5.21
N ILE A 239 12.02 11.77 -5.20
CA ILE A 239 12.01 12.62 -4.00
C ILE A 239 11.12 13.83 -4.18
N ASN A 240 10.60 14.35 -3.07
CA ASN A 240 9.95 15.66 -3.07
C ASN A 240 10.97 16.74 -3.34
N MET A 241 10.62 17.67 -4.21
CA MET A 241 11.41 18.88 -4.44
C MET A 241 11.05 19.95 -3.42
N GLU A 242 12.07 20.66 -2.97
CA GLU A 242 11.91 21.88 -2.18
C GLU A 242 11.53 23.07 -3.07
N ARG A 243 11.13 24.17 -2.43
CA ARG A 243 10.63 25.34 -3.17
C ARG A 243 11.76 25.99 -3.97
N GLY A 244 11.59 26.08 -5.29
CA GLY A 244 12.58 26.68 -6.20
C GLY A 244 13.77 25.78 -6.51
N GLU A 245 13.76 24.54 -6.01
CA GLU A 245 14.81 23.56 -6.30
C GLU A 245 14.72 23.12 -7.77
N LEU A 246 15.88 22.94 -8.40
CA LEU A 246 16.03 22.33 -9.73
C LEU A 246 16.78 21.00 -9.61
N HIS A 247 16.99 20.33 -10.74
CA HIS A 247 17.55 18.98 -10.84
C HIS A 247 18.82 18.78 -10.00
N GLU A 248 19.85 19.61 -10.19
CA GLU A 248 21.15 19.43 -9.53
C GLU A 248 21.04 19.61 -8.01
N ALA A 249 20.36 20.66 -7.56
CA ALA A 249 20.20 20.95 -6.13
C ALA A 249 19.45 19.81 -5.42
N ALA A 250 18.35 19.32 -6.03
CA ALA A 250 17.58 18.20 -5.54
C ALA A 250 18.39 16.90 -5.50
N PHE A 251 19.16 16.63 -6.55
CA PHE A 251 19.97 15.42 -6.61
C PHE A 251 21.18 15.48 -5.65
N ARG A 252 21.83 16.64 -5.49
CA ARG A 252 22.90 16.82 -4.49
C ARG A 252 22.37 16.57 -3.08
N ARG A 253 21.18 17.08 -2.76
CA ARG A 253 20.51 16.81 -1.48
C ARG A 253 20.18 15.33 -1.32
N TYR A 254 19.71 14.67 -2.38
CA TYR A 254 19.48 13.23 -2.38
C TYR A 254 20.76 12.46 -2.03
N CYS A 255 21.88 12.78 -2.68
CA CYS A 255 23.16 12.11 -2.44
C CYS A 255 23.59 12.27 -0.98
N ALA A 256 23.51 13.49 -0.43
CA ALA A 256 23.86 13.77 0.97
C ALA A 256 23.02 12.96 1.97
N GLN A 257 21.72 12.79 1.70
CA GLN A 257 20.81 12.02 2.57
C GLN A 257 21.05 10.51 2.51
N ASN A 258 21.65 10.00 1.43
CA ASN A 258 21.82 8.57 1.17
C ASN A 258 23.27 8.09 1.27
N ASN A 259 24.18 8.92 1.78
CA ASN A 259 25.62 8.64 1.85
C ASN A 259 26.25 8.35 0.47
N MET A 260 25.82 9.08 -0.55
CA MET A 260 26.38 9.05 -1.90
C MET A 260 27.18 10.34 -2.15
N THR A 261 28.12 10.30 -3.09
CA THR A 261 28.94 11.49 -3.43
C THR A 261 28.54 12.03 -4.79
N PHE A 262 28.00 13.24 -4.83
CA PHE A 262 27.76 13.94 -6.09
C PHE A 262 29.10 14.32 -6.74
N VAL A 263 29.29 13.97 -8.02
CA VAL A 263 30.52 14.29 -8.76
C VAL A 263 30.31 15.51 -9.66
N GLY A 264 29.25 15.52 -10.47
CA GLY A 264 28.99 16.61 -11.40
C GLY A 264 27.91 16.28 -12.43
N THR A 265 27.63 17.23 -13.31
CA THR A 265 26.79 17.01 -14.49
C THR A 265 27.50 16.08 -15.46
N ALA A 266 26.81 15.03 -15.88
CA ALA A 266 27.27 14.11 -16.91
C ALA A 266 26.71 14.54 -18.28
N PRO A 267 27.44 14.24 -19.37
CA PRO A 267 26.93 14.43 -20.72
C PRO A 267 25.71 13.55 -21.04
#